data_AF-A0A8E2ESA9-F1
#
_entry.id   AF-A0A8E2ESA9-F1
#
_cell.length_a   1.000
_cell.length_b   1.000
_cell.length_c   1.000
_cell.angle_alpha   90.00
_cell.angle_beta   90.00
_cell.angle_gamma   90.00
#
_symmetry.space_group_name_H-M   'P 1'
#
loop_
_entity.id
_entity.type
_entity.pdbx_description
1 polymer ?
#
loop_
_entity_poly.entity_id
_entity_poly.type
_entity_poly.pdbx_seq_one_letter_code
_entity_poly.pdbx_strand_id
1 'polypeptide(L)'
;MGVERMMVESEGITENVKQWRTDVIQAILRELPMEKVMFEAAEPKAFNWYVREFGVDVNLFVDHSQIVQLGCLRSGIWGMADTFGKIVTYRPEGK
;
A
#
# COMPACT_ATOMS: atom_id res chain seq x y z
N MET A 1 21.16 16.07 8.76
CA MET A 1 20.09 16.23 7.75
C MET A 1 19.65 14.86 7.32
N GLY A 2 18.36 14.64 7.12
CA GLY A 2 17.80 13.34 6.74
C GLY A 2 16.43 13.53 6.10
N VAL A 3 15.98 12.53 5.35
CA VAL A 3 14.65 12.51 4.73
C VAL A 3 13.69 11.84 5.69
N GLU A 4 12.53 12.47 5.94
CA GLU A 4 11.49 11.89 6.80
C GLU A 4 10.89 10.62 6.16
N ARG A 5 10.60 10.70 4.87
CA ARG A 5 9.97 9.63 4.10
C ARG A 5 10.46 9.61 2.66
N MET A 6 10.76 8.41 2.16
CA MET A 6 11.13 8.15 0.77
C MET A 6 9.92 7.64 0.00
N MET A 7 9.56 8.31 -1.09
CA MET A 7 8.53 7.84 -2.01
C MET A 7 9.17 7.08 -3.17
N VAL A 8 8.61 5.92 -3.51
CA VAL A 8 9.04 5.03 -4.58
C VAL A 8 8.00 5.06 -5.69
N GLU A 9 8.40 5.57 -6.86
CA GLU A 9 7.58 5.64 -8.06
C GLU A 9 7.22 4.23 -8.57
N SER A 10 6.05 4.11 -9.18
CA SER A 10 5.50 2.82 -9.62
C SER A 10 6.02 2.37 -11.01
N GLU A 11 6.59 3.31 -11.77
CA GLU A 11 7.19 3.11 -13.09
C GLU A 11 8.28 2.02 -13.09
N GLY A 12 8.13 1.01 -13.95
CA GLY A 12 9.08 -0.10 -14.03
C GLY A 12 8.96 -1.12 -12.87
N ILE A 13 8.02 -0.94 -11.94
CA ILE A 13 7.73 -1.88 -10.85
C ILE A 13 6.35 -2.50 -10.98
N THR A 14 5.32 -1.65 -10.94
CA THR A 14 3.90 -2.04 -11.12
C THR A 14 3.28 -1.40 -12.35
N GLU A 15 3.85 -0.30 -12.85
CA GLU A 15 3.48 0.37 -14.09
C GLU A 15 4.50 0.08 -15.20
N ASN A 16 4.05 0.06 -16.47
CA ASN A 16 4.89 -0.17 -17.66
C ASN A 16 5.76 -1.44 -17.65
N VAL A 17 5.28 -2.49 -16.95
CA VAL A 17 5.92 -3.80 -16.90
C VAL A 17 5.00 -4.92 -17.42
N LYS A 18 5.60 -5.98 -17.99
CA LYS A 18 4.86 -7.20 -18.38
C LYS A 18 4.39 -8.01 -17.17
N GLN A 19 5.14 -7.96 -16.09
CA GLN A 19 4.86 -8.65 -14.83
C GLN A 19 5.36 -7.79 -13.68
N TRP A 20 4.57 -7.70 -12.61
CA TRP A 20 4.93 -6.91 -11.43
C TRP A 20 6.21 -7.41 -10.76
N ARG A 21 7.10 -6.46 -10.46
CA ARG A 21 8.40 -6.69 -9.82
C ARG A 21 8.28 -6.66 -8.30
N THR A 22 7.51 -7.61 -7.76
CA THR A 22 7.30 -7.73 -6.31
C THR A 22 8.59 -8.04 -5.55
N ASP A 23 9.58 -8.62 -6.22
CA ASP A 23 10.94 -8.83 -5.72
C ASP A 23 11.63 -7.53 -5.31
N VAL A 24 11.44 -6.45 -6.08
CA VAL A 24 12.01 -5.13 -5.80
C VAL A 24 11.37 -4.51 -4.57
N ILE A 25 10.05 -4.58 -4.47
CA ILE A 25 9.28 -4.07 -3.31
C ILE A 25 9.72 -4.79 -2.03
N GLN A 26 9.84 -6.11 -2.09
CA GLN A 26 10.29 -6.91 -0.95
C GLN A 26 11.73 -6.63 -0.55
N ALA A 27 12.63 -6.39 -1.51
CA ALA A 27 14.00 -6.00 -1.22
C ALA A 27 14.06 -4.65 -0.49
N ILE A 28 13.25 -3.66 -0.91
CA ILE A 28 13.19 -2.34 -0.26
C ILE A 28 12.68 -2.48 1.18
N LEU A 29 11.57 -3.19 1.39
CA LEU A 29 10.96 -3.37 2.71
C LEU A 29 11.78 -4.25 3.66
N ARG A 30 12.75 -5.02 3.14
CA ARG A 30 13.70 -5.77 3.97
C ARG A 30 14.76 -4.85 4.59
N GLU A 31 15.21 -3.85 3.83
CA GLU A 31 16.32 -2.99 4.23
C GLU A 31 15.85 -1.70 4.92
N LEU A 32 14.62 -1.26 4.65
CA LEU A 32 14.08 0.00 5.14
C LEU A 32 12.82 -0.20 6.00
N PRO A 33 12.65 0.55 7.11
CA PRO A 33 11.41 0.54 7.89
C PRO A 33 10.23 1.00 7.04
N MET A 34 9.11 0.27 7.13
CA MET A 34 7.91 0.53 6.32
C MET A 34 7.34 1.93 6.57
N GLU A 35 7.49 2.48 7.77
CA GLU A 35 6.95 3.80 8.13
C GLU A 35 7.68 4.94 7.40
N LYS A 36 8.92 4.68 6.96
CA LYS A 36 9.79 5.61 6.23
C LYS A 36 9.70 5.49 4.72
N VAL A 37 8.96 4.51 4.20
CA VAL A 37 8.80 4.29 2.76
C VAL A 37 7.34 4.48 2.38
N MET A 38 7.10 5.07 1.22
CA MET A 38 5.79 5.20 0.59
C MET A 38 5.88 4.71 -0.84
N PHE A 39 4.92 3.88 -1.27
CA PHE A 39 4.89 3.39 -2.64
C PHE A 39 3.78 4.08 -3.43
N GLU A 40 4.07 4.49 -4.64
CA GLU A 40 3.03 4.90 -5.58
C GLU A 40 2.16 3.69 -5.96
N ALA A 41 0.84 3.90 -5.92
CA ALA A 41 -0.16 2.93 -6.32
C ALA A 41 -1.18 3.61 -7.25
N ALA A 42 -0.82 3.72 -8.53
CA ALA A 42 -1.59 4.45 -9.54
C ALA A 42 -3.00 3.89 -9.80
N GLU A 43 -3.22 2.59 -9.56
CA GLU A 43 -4.49 1.92 -9.84
C GLU A 43 -5.05 1.14 -8.63
N PRO A 44 -6.38 0.91 -8.59
CA PRO A 44 -7.01 0.14 -7.52
C PRO A 44 -6.42 -1.24 -7.27
N LYS A 45 -5.97 -1.92 -8.32
CA LYS A 45 -5.36 -3.24 -8.18
C LYS A 45 -4.05 -3.17 -7.38
N ALA A 46 -3.27 -2.11 -7.56
CA ALA A 46 -1.97 -1.93 -6.89
C ALA A 46 -2.16 -1.68 -5.39
N PHE A 47 -2.97 -0.70 -4.98
CA PHE A 47 -3.17 -0.44 -3.56
C PHE A 47 -3.88 -1.59 -2.84
N ASN A 48 -4.78 -2.31 -3.52
CA ASN A 48 -5.38 -3.53 -2.98
C ASN A 48 -4.31 -4.58 -2.66
N TRP A 49 -3.36 -4.78 -3.58
CA TRP A 49 -2.26 -5.72 -3.40
C TRP A 49 -1.35 -5.30 -2.24
N TYR A 50 -0.94 -4.03 -2.17
CA TYR A 50 -0.09 -3.53 -1.08
C TYR A 50 -0.75 -3.71 0.29
N VAL A 51 -2.03 -3.33 0.43
CA VAL A 51 -2.75 -3.47 1.71
C VAL A 51 -2.92 -4.95 2.10
N ARG A 52 -3.10 -5.84 1.12
CA ARG A 52 -3.22 -7.28 1.36
C ARG A 52 -1.90 -7.92 1.79
N GLU A 53 -0.79 -7.56 1.17
CA GLU A 53 0.53 -8.16 1.44
C GLU A 53 1.22 -7.56 2.68
N PHE A 54 1.08 -6.26 2.91
CA PHE A 54 1.84 -5.53 3.94
C PHE A 54 0.96 -4.95 5.05
N GLY A 55 -0.36 -5.07 4.94
CA GLY A 55 -1.32 -4.58 5.93
C GLY A 55 -1.83 -3.17 5.65
N VAL A 56 -2.83 -2.74 6.43
CA VAL A 56 -3.54 -1.45 6.24
C VAL A 56 -2.68 -0.22 6.48
N ASP A 57 -1.54 -0.38 7.17
CA ASP A 57 -0.63 0.68 7.58
C ASP A 57 0.47 1.00 6.56
N VAL A 58 0.53 0.26 5.44
CA VAL A 58 1.47 0.58 4.35
C VAL A 58 1.22 2.00 3.82
N ASN A 59 2.26 2.81 3.70
CA ASN A 59 2.11 4.16 3.16
C ASN A 59 1.99 4.10 1.64
N LEU A 60 0.91 4.68 1.10
CA LEU A 60 0.65 4.71 -0.34
C LEU A 60 0.46 6.13 -0.82
N PHE A 61 1.06 6.43 -1.96
CA PHE A 61 0.78 7.61 -2.75
C PHE A 61 -0.26 7.23 -3.81
N VAL A 62 -1.44 7.85 -3.76
CA VAL A 62 -2.61 7.54 -4.62
C VAL A 62 -3.22 8.82 -5.14
N ASP A 63 -3.94 8.73 -6.27
CA ASP A 63 -4.72 9.85 -6.78
C ASP A 63 -5.89 10.21 -5.84
N HIS A 64 -6.23 11.50 -5.82
CA HIS A 64 -7.32 12.05 -5.02
C HIS A 64 -8.68 11.36 -5.28
N SER A 65 -8.95 10.93 -6.51
CA SER A 65 -10.21 10.27 -6.86
C SER A 65 -10.35 8.89 -6.22
N GLN A 66 -9.24 8.26 -5.82
CA GLN A 66 -9.20 6.90 -5.28
C GLN A 66 -9.23 6.86 -3.75
N ILE A 67 -9.18 8.01 -3.08
CA ILE A 67 -9.01 8.11 -1.63
C ILE A 67 -10.14 7.41 -0.85
N VAL A 68 -11.39 7.52 -1.32
CA VAL A 68 -12.55 6.89 -0.68
C VAL A 68 -12.44 5.37 -0.78
N GLN A 69 -12.03 4.85 -1.94
CA GLN A 69 -11.88 3.42 -2.14
C GLN A 69 -10.78 2.82 -1.26
N LEU A 70 -9.64 3.50 -1.16
CA LEU A 70 -8.55 3.09 -0.26
C LEU A 70 -8.98 3.14 1.21
N GLY A 71 -9.72 4.18 1.62
CA GLY A 71 -10.25 4.29 2.98
C GLY A 71 -11.21 3.14 3.34
N CYS A 72 -12.12 2.81 2.43
CA CYS A 72 -13.04 1.68 2.61
C CYS A 72 -12.30 0.34 2.66
N LEU A 73 -11.27 0.15 1.83
CA LEU A 73 -10.42 -1.05 1.85
C LEU A 73 -9.71 -1.21 3.19
N ARG A 74 -9.07 -0.15 3.70
CA ARG A 74 -8.37 -0.17 5.00
C ARG A 74 -9.31 -0.40 6.18
N SER A 75 -10.58 -0.04 6.01
CA SER A 75 -11.63 -0.27 7.01
C SER A 75 -12.26 -1.66 6.90
N GLY A 76 -11.85 -2.47 5.91
CA GLY A 76 -12.38 -3.82 5.68
C GLY A 76 -13.80 -3.89 5.10
N ILE A 77 -14.37 -2.74 4.70
CA ILE A 77 -15.74 -2.62 4.16
C ILE A 77 -15.78 -2.58 2.62
N TRP A 78 -14.63 -2.76 1.99
CA TRP A 78 -14.47 -2.84 0.54
C TRP A 78 -13.30 -3.74 0.20
N GLY A 79 -13.32 -4.38 -0.98
CA GLY A 79 -12.25 -5.26 -1.42
C GLY A 79 -12.78 -6.48 -2.19
N MET A 80 -11.86 -7.32 -2.66
CA MET A 80 -12.18 -8.64 -3.21
C MET A 80 -12.41 -9.65 -2.08
N ALA A 81 -12.85 -10.87 -2.40
CA ALA A 81 -13.20 -11.91 -1.42
C ALA A 81 -12.04 -12.30 -0.46
N ASP A 82 -10.81 -11.98 -0.82
CA ASP A 82 -9.60 -12.17 -0.03
C ASP A 82 -9.30 -11.02 0.94
N THR A 83 -9.92 -9.85 0.76
CA THR A 83 -9.67 -8.63 1.54
C THR A 83 -10.89 -8.17 2.33
N PHE A 84 -12.10 -8.29 1.76
CA PHE A 84 -13.35 -7.91 2.41
C PHE A 84 -13.60 -8.70 3.70
N GLY A 85 -13.81 -8.00 4.81
CA GLY A 85 -14.04 -8.58 6.15
C GLY A 85 -12.86 -9.36 6.76
N LYS A 86 -11.75 -9.52 6.04
CA LYS A 86 -10.54 -10.22 6.51
C LYS A 86 -9.43 -9.27 6.90
N ILE A 87 -9.33 -8.15 6.20
CA ILE A 87 -8.42 -7.06 6.54
C ILE A 87 -9.21 -6.10 7.43
N VAL A 88 -9.20 -6.39 8.74
CA VAL A 88 -9.78 -5.52 9.76
C VAL A 88 -8.74 -5.31 10.84
N THR A 89 -8.31 -4.07 11.03
CA THR A 89 -7.42 -3.71 12.14
C THR A 89 -8.25 -3.00 13.19
N TYR A 90 -8.61 -3.69 14.26
CA TYR A 90 -9.18 -3.05 15.45
C TYR A 90 -8.07 -2.28 16.15
N ARG A 91 -8.17 -0.95 16.13
CA ARG A 91 -7.33 -0.09 16.96
C ARG A 91 -8.18 0.37 18.15
N PRO A 92 -7.85 -0.03 19.39
CA PRO A 92 -8.48 0.61 20.54
C PRO A 92 -8.14 2.10 20.48
N GLU A 93 -9.14 2.96 20.52
CA GLU A 93 -8.92 4.40 20.60
C GLU A 93 -8.12 4.72 21.86
N GLY A 94 -6.97 5.38 21.68
CA GLY A 94 -6.27 6.08 22.74
C GLY A 94 -5.41 5.23 23.67
N LYS A 95 -4.10 5.20 23.39
CA LYS A 95 -3.08 5.76 24.29
C LYS A 95 -1.96 6.38 23.49
#